data_AF-A0A2H2YKZ5-F1
#
_entry.id   AF-A0A2H2YKZ5-F1
#
_cell.length_a   1.000
_cell.length_b   1.000
_cell.length_c   1.000
_cell.angle_alpha   90.00
_cell.angle_beta   90.00
_cell.angle_gamma   90.00
#
_symmetry.space_group_name_H-M   'P 1'
#
loop_
_entity.id
_entity.type
_entity.pdbx_description
1 polymer ?
#
loop_
_entity_poly.entity_id
_entity_poly.type
_entity_poly.pdbx_seq_one_letter_code
_entity_poly.pdbx_strand_id
1 'polypeptide(L)' 'MIRNGENLGLFHAPAERGKKDYSLELAPLHVAPGHVYLLGDNRDVSHDSRLMGQVPLEDVVGKVTG' A
#
# COMPACT_ATOMS: atom_id res chain seq x y z
N MET A 1 9.11 -0.61 -10.79
CA MET A 1 10.25 -1.46 -10.37
C MET A 1 11.52 -0.80 -10.88
N ILE A 2 12.49 -0.47 -10.01
CA ILE A 2 13.77 0.12 -10.44
C ILE A 2 14.81 -0.98 -10.52
N ARG A 3 15.50 -1.09 -11.66
CA ARG A 3 16.65 -1.99 -11.84
C ARG A 3 17.80 -1.18 -12.43
N ASN A 4 18.94 -1.15 -11.75
CA ASN A 4 20.13 -0.42 -12.19
C ASN A 4 19.89 1.08 -12.49
N GLY A 5 19.02 1.74 -11.73
CA GLY A 5 18.71 3.17 -11.90
C GLY A 5 17.69 3.48 -13.00
N GLU A 6 17.22 2.48 -13.76
CA GLU A 6 16.14 2.67 -14.73
C GLU A 6 14.78 2.28 -14.12
N ASN A 7 13.78 3.14 -14.32
CA ASN A 7 12.41 2.83 -13.97
C ASN A 7 11.78 1.93 -15.04
N LEU A 8 11.68 0.64 -14.76
CA LEU A 8 11.25 -0.38 -15.70
C LEU A 8 9.73 -0.57 -15.81
N GLY A 9 8.91 0.38 -15.31
CA GLY A 9 7.45 0.32 -15.46
C GLY A 9 6.68 1.02 -14.34
N LEU A 10 5.38 0.72 -14.22
CA LEU A 10 4.52 1.27 -13.17
C LEU A 10 5.17 1.10 -11.78
N PHE A 11 5.18 2.17 -10.99
CA PHE A 11 5.62 2.11 -9.59
C PHE A 11 4.70 1.22 -8.75
N HIS A 12 3.49 0.95 -9.25
CA HIS A 12 2.48 0.13 -8.62
C HIS A 12 2.25 -1.18 -9.38
N ALA A 13 1.73 -2.19 -8.67
CA ALA A 13 1.28 -3.42 -9.31
C ALA A 13 -0.01 -3.17 -10.13
N PRO A 14 -0.24 -3.94 -11.21
CA PRO A 14 -1.53 -3.97 -11.88
C PRO A 14 -2.60 -4.52 -10.94
N ALA A 15 -3.79 -3.91 -10.95
CA ALA A 15 -4.92 -4.26 -10.07
C ALA A 15 -5.33 -5.74 -10.16
N GLU A 16 -5.16 -6.35 -11.35
CA GLU A 16 -5.49 -7.75 -11.63
C GLU A 16 -4.64 -8.78 -10.85
N ARG A 17 -3.61 -8.33 -10.12
CA ARG A 17 -2.79 -9.22 -9.28
C ARG A 17 -3.43 -9.56 -7.94
N GLY A 18 -4.41 -8.78 -7.46
CA GLY A 18 -5.16 -9.15 -6.26
C GLY A 18 -6.14 -10.28 -6.57
N LYS A 19 -6.09 -11.36 -5.79
CA LYS A 19 -6.98 -12.53 -5.95
C LYS A 19 -7.76 -12.88 -4.69
N LYS A 20 -7.31 -12.42 -3.53
CA LYS A 20 -7.96 -12.72 -2.24
C LYS A 20 -9.03 -11.68 -1.93
N ASP A 21 -10.08 -12.09 -1.23
CA ASP A 21 -11.23 -11.22 -0.93
C ASP A 21 -10.82 -9.90 -0.25
N TYR A 22 -9.94 -9.96 0.76
CA TYR A 22 -9.41 -8.77 1.44
C TYR A 22 -8.49 -7.88 0.57
N SER A 23 -8.13 -8.33 -0.63
CA SER A 23 -7.39 -7.56 -1.63
C SER A 23 -8.30 -6.89 -2.65
N LEU A 24 -9.52 -7.40 -2.80
CA LEU A 24 -10.49 -6.99 -3.81
C LEU A 24 -11.50 -5.98 -3.24
N GLU A 25 -11.93 -6.20 -1.99
CA GLU A 25 -12.95 -5.37 -1.34
C GLU A 25 -12.49 -4.88 0.03
N LEU A 26 -12.83 -3.63 0.32
CA LEU A 26 -12.61 -3.00 1.63
C LEU A 26 -13.91 -2.38 2.09
N ALA A 27 -14.31 -2.69 3.32
CA ALA A 27 -15.41 -1.99 3.96
C ALA A 27 -15.05 -0.50 4.08
N PRO A 28 -16.02 0.42 3.95
CA PRO A 28 -15.80 1.83 4.17
C PRO A 28 -15.17 2.08 5.55
N LEU A 29 -14.10 2.86 5.58
CA LEU A 29 -13.37 3.21 6.79
C LEU A 29 -13.07 4.72 6.79
N HIS A 30 -13.34 5.39 7.91
CA HIS A 30 -12.83 6.73 8.14
C HIS A 30 -11.42 6.65 8.73
N VAL A 31 -10.45 7.21 8.01
CA VAL A 31 -9.09 7.38 8.54
C VAL A 31 -9.10 8.49 9.57
N ALA A 32 -8.55 8.22 10.76
CA ALA A 32 -8.49 9.22 11.81
C ALA A 32 -7.63 10.42 11.39
N PRO A 33 -7.93 11.63 11.89
CA PRO A 33 -7.05 12.77 11.70
C PRO A 33 -5.60 12.44 12.10
N GLY A 34 -4.64 12.87 11.29
CA GLY A 34 -3.22 12.61 11.52
C GLY A 34 -2.79 11.16 11.30
N HIS A 35 -3.61 10.31 10.68
CA HIS A 35 -3.24 8.95 10.31
C HIS A 35 -3.25 8.74 8.79
N VAL A 36 -2.63 7.64 8.36
CA VAL A 36 -2.65 7.13 6.99
C VAL A 36 -3.13 5.68 6.97
N TYR A 37 -3.75 5.28 5.87
CA TYR A 37 -4.11 3.88 5.62
C TYR A 37 -3.24 3.36 4.47
N LEU A 38 -2.34 2.43 4.78
CA LEU A 38 -1.32 1.95 3.86
C LEU A 38 -1.76 0.66 3.18
N LEU A 39 -1.53 0.57 1.87
CA LEU A 39 -1.75 -0.63 1.07
C LEU A 39 -0.47 -0.96 0.31
N GLY A 40 0.01 -2.19 0.45
CA GLY A 40 1.10 -2.68 -0.37
C GLY A 40 0.62 -3.08 -1.76
N ASP A 41 1.46 -2.88 -2.78
CA ASP A 41 1.13 -3.25 -4.16
C ASP A 41 0.95 -4.75 -4.36
N ASN A 42 1.69 -5.58 -3.62
CA ASN A 42 1.52 -7.03 -3.62
C ASN A 42 0.36 -7.42 -2.68
N ARG A 43 -0.85 -7.04 -3.09
CA ARG A 43 -2.05 -7.03 -2.25
C ARG A 43 -2.29 -8.32 -1.50
N ASP A 44 -2.09 -9.48 -2.13
CA ASP A 44 -2.41 -10.77 -1.52
C ASP A 44 -1.44 -11.23 -0.43
N VAL A 45 -0.25 -10.64 -0.32
CA VAL A 45 0.78 -11.06 0.65
C VAL A 45 1.34 -9.90 1.47
N SER A 46 0.83 -8.69 1.26
CA SER A 46 1.18 -7.52 2.05
C SER A 46 0.52 -7.58 3.44
N HIS A 47 1.34 -7.47 4.50
CA HIS A 47 0.87 -7.21 5.85
C HIS A 47 0.82 -5.70 6.06
N ASP A 48 -0.32 -5.10 5.71
CA ASP A 48 -0.52 -3.65 5.73
C ASP A 48 -1.74 -3.28 6.57
N SER A 49 -2.28 -2.07 6.39
CA SER A 49 -3.34 -1.53 7.24
C SER A 49 -4.63 -2.34 7.23
N ARG A 50 -4.80 -3.27 6.28
CA ARG A 50 -5.88 -4.26 6.29
C ARG A 50 -5.81 -5.22 7.48
N LEU A 51 -4.62 -5.47 8.01
CA LEU A 51 -4.38 -6.39 9.12
C LEU A 51 -3.94 -5.67 10.40
N MET A 52 -3.13 -4.62 10.28
CA MET A 52 -2.56 -3.91 11.43
C MET A 52 -3.28 -2.60 11.79
N GLY A 53 -4.19 -2.12 10.94
CA GLY A 53 -4.86 -0.84 11.11
C GLY A 53 -4.12 0.36 10.52
N GLN A 54 -4.69 1.55 10.70
CA GLN A 54 -4.12 2.83 10.27
C GLN A 54 -2.84 3.18 11.06
N VAL A 55 -1.96 3.96 10.46
CA VAL A 55 -0.65 4.34 11.01
C VAL A 55 -0.62 5.84 11.32
N PRO A 56 -0.12 6.28 12.48
CA PRO A 56 0.11 7.70 12.76
C PRO A 56 1.04 8.33 11.72
N LEU A 57 0.74 9.54 11.27
CA LEU A 57 1.56 10.25 10.28
C LEU A 57 2.96 10.57 10.82
N GLU A 58 3.11 10.74 12.13
CA GLU A 58 4.40 10.95 12.80
C GLU A 58 5.36 9.76 12.69
N ASP A 59 4.85 8.54 12.49
CA ASP A 59 5.66 7.34 12.25
C ASP A 59 6.15 7.24 10.79
N VAL A 60 5.65 8.10 9.90
CA VAL A 60 6.05 8.11 8.48
C VAL A 60 7.32 8.95 8.31
N VAL A 61 8.44 8.26 8.10
CA VAL A 61 9.77 8.90 8.04
C VAL A 61 10.10 9.59 6.72
N GLY A 62 9.34 9.35 5.65
CA GLY A 62 9.57 9.99 4.36
C GLY A 62 8.87 9.32 3.18
N LYS A 63 9.17 9.83 1.98
CA LYS A 63 8.68 9.30 0.69
C LYS A 63 9.82 8.64 -0.06
N VAL A 64 9.62 7.40 -0.48
CA VAL A 64 10.56 6.74 -1.41
C VAL A 64 10.38 7.36 -2.78
N THR A 65 11.43 7.99 -3.29
CA THR A 65 11.50 8.52 -4.66
C THR A 65 12.47 7.66 -5.48
N GLY A 66 12.09 7.38 -6.73
CA GLY A 66 12.90 6.66 -7.71
C GLY A 66 13.46 7.56 -8.77
#